data_AF-A0A8J5XE03-F1
#
_entry.id   AF-A0A8J5XE03-F1
#
_cell.length_a   1.000
_cell.length_b   1.000
_cell.length_c   1.000
_cell.angle_alpha   90.00
_cell.angle_beta   90.00
_cell.angle_gamma   90.00
#
_symmetry.space_group_name_H-M   'P 1'
#
loop_
_entity.id
_entity.type
_entity.pdbx_description
1 polymer ?
#
loop_
_entity_poly.entity_id
_entity_poly.type
_entity_poly.pdbx_seq_one_letter_code
_entity_poly.pdbx_strand_id
1 'polypeptide(L)'
;MQARVELAETTGKAVLASMPARADVADALLAKCFSTPVAAFRAAAARALAPRKAHAELVATGEAVHALLVDGVADFRALEFWISTRVPPVSDGNNFGVEVQNYVIEQLKAYRVSLAALTEALATYHSSRAAALEKLGGAATTIETSAVESTESKVEEGKGKESKGSKLDKTTKTTTKEDSDDQRAHIVELDVRHYVALEGMVRELSQSYVKAHALVEKNREKCEFPRGAETGGGRMNSMY
;
A
#
# COMPACT_ATOMS: atom_id res chain seq x y z
N MET A 1 28.61 12.01 16.38
CA MET A 1 27.31 12.71 16.26
C MET A 1 27.31 13.70 15.11
N GLN A 2 28.31 14.59 15.00
CA GLN A 2 28.43 15.57 13.92
C GLN A 2 28.26 14.98 12.49
N ALA A 3 28.95 13.89 12.17
CA ALA A 3 28.82 13.20 10.89
C ALA A 3 27.38 12.76 10.55
N ARG A 4 26.54 12.44 11.56
CA ARG A 4 25.13 12.08 11.34
C ARG A 4 24.27 13.29 10.99
N VAL A 5 24.60 14.46 11.53
CA VAL A 5 23.93 15.73 11.21
C VAL A 5 24.31 16.19 9.80
N GLU A 6 25.59 16.09 9.42
CA GLU A 6 26.05 16.39 8.05
C GLU A 6 25.43 15.46 7.01
N LEU A 7 25.28 14.18 7.35
CA LEU A 7 24.56 13.21 6.51
C LEU A 7 23.07 13.57 6.38
N ALA A 8 22.42 13.99 7.47
CA ALA A 8 21.03 14.45 7.44
C ALA A 8 20.87 15.64 6.49
N GLU A 9 21.78 16.61 6.55
CA GLU A 9 21.78 17.76 5.66
C GLU A 9 21.97 17.37 4.20
N THR A 10 22.98 16.56 3.90
CA THR A 10 23.26 16.12 2.52
C THR A 10 22.07 15.34 1.95
N THR A 11 21.51 14.42 2.75
CA THR A 11 20.37 13.58 2.32
C THR A 11 19.10 14.41 2.14
N GLY A 12 18.75 15.27 3.10
CA GLY A 12 17.55 16.11 3.03
C GLY A 12 17.58 17.10 1.86
N LYS A 13 18.74 17.74 1.62
CA LYS A 13 18.92 18.64 0.48
C LYS A 13 18.84 17.90 -0.85
N ALA A 14 19.42 16.69 -0.95
CA ALA A 14 19.31 15.86 -2.14
C ALA A 14 17.86 15.43 -2.41
N VAL A 15 17.13 15.02 -1.36
CA VAL A 15 15.71 14.68 -1.46
C VAL A 15 14.91 15.88 -1.97
N LEU A 16 15.07 17.06 -1.35
CA LEU A 16 14.38 18.28 -1.77
C LEU A 16 14.60 18.56 -3.27
N ALA A 17 15.85 18.51 -3.73
CA ALA A 17 16.19 18.73 -5.14
C ALA A 17 15.58 17.68 -6.08
N SER A 18 15.38 16.45 -5.61
CA SER A 18 14.79 15.36 -6.39
C SER A 18 13.26 15.36 -6.42
N MET A 19 12.58 16.09 -5.52
CA MET A 19 11.11 16.05 -5.38
C MET A 19 10.34 16.34 -6.68
N PRO A 20 10.74 17.31 -7.52
CA PRO A 20 10.06 17.53 -8.81
C PRO A 20 10.13 16.29 -9.71
N ALA A 21 11.31 15.68 -9.85
CA ALA A 21 11.47 14.47 -10.65
C ALA A 21 10.71 13.27 -10.04
N ARG A 22 10.60 13.18 -8.71
CA ARG A 22 9.77 12.16 -8.04
C ARG A 22 8.28 12.34 -8.36
N ALA A 23 7.80 13.58 -8.41
CA ALA A 23 6.43 13.88 -8.84
C ALA A 23 6.19 13.48 -10.31
N ASP A 24 7.13 13.81 -11.20
CA ASP A 24 7.05 13.42 -12.62
C ASP A 24 6.97 11.89 -12.81
N VAL A 25 7.70 11.12 -12.00
CA VAL A 25 7.63 9.64 -12.01
C VAL A 25 6.24 9.15 -11.59
N ALA A 26 5.65 9.75 -10.55
CA ALA A 26 4.29 9.41 -10.11
C ALA A 26 3.25 9.78 -11.18
N ASP A 27 3.39 10.93 -11.83
CA ASP A 27 2.51 11.37 -12.91
C ASP A 27 2.64 10.50 -14.16
N ALA A 28 3.85 10.03 -14.47
CA ALA A 28 4.07 9.06 -15.55
C ALA A 28 3.39 7.71 -15.25
N LEU A 29 3.39 7.25 -13.99
CA LEU A 29 2.66 6.06 -13.58
C LEU A 29 1.14 6.27 -13.71
N LEU A 30 0.63 7.46 -13.34
CA LEU A 30 -0.78 7.83 -13.54
C LEU A 30 -1.19 7.73 -15.01
N ALA A 31 -0.42 8.35 -15.89
CA ALA A 31 -0.68 8.33 -17.33
C ALA A 31 -0.63 6.91 -17.91
N LYS A 32 0.30 6.07 -17.43
CA LYS A 32 0.49 4.70 -17.91
C LYS A 32 -0.60 3.74 -17.44
N CYS A 33 -0.95 3.78 -16.16
CA CYS A 33 -1.78 2.75 -15.51
C CYS A 33 -3.24 3.15 -15.35
N PHE A 34 -3.55 4.46 -15.40
CA PHE A 34 -4.88 4.96 -15.01
C PHE A 34 -5.57 5.79 -16.10
N SER A 35 -5.19 5.61 -17.36
CA SER A 35 -5.88 6.24 -18.51
C SER A 35 -7.23 5.59 -18.84
N THR A 36 -7.49 4.38 -18.33
CA THR A 36 -8.70 3.62 -18.63
C THR A 36 -9.88 4.12 -17.79
N PRO A 37 -11.01 4.53 -18.41
CA PRO A 37 -12.20 4.92 -17.66
C PRO A 37 -12.72 3.78 -16.77
N VAL A 38 -13.19 4.10 -15.57
CA VAL A 38 -13.65 3.11 -14.58
C VAL A 38 -14.69 2.13 -15.14
N ALA A 39 -15.61 2.60 -16.00
CA ALA A 39 -16.59 1.73 -16.64
C ALA A 39 -15.96 0.69 -17.58
N ALA A 40 -14.92 1.09 -18.34
CA ALA A 40 -14.19 0.20 -19.22
C ALA A 40 -13.34 -0.80 -18.43
N PHE A 41 -12.69 -0.33 -17.35
CA PHE A 41 -11.95 -1.19 -16.42
C PHE A 41 -12.89 -2.24 -15.78
N ARG A 42 -14.05 -1.81 -15.27
CA ARG A 42 -15.07 -2.72 -14.71
C ARG A 42 -15.49 -3.80 -15.70
N ALA A 43 -15.78 -3.41 -16.95
CA ALA A 43 -16.17 -4.36 -17.98
C ALA A 43 -15.04 -5.35 -18.31
N ALA A 44 -13.78 -4.88 -18.32
CA ALA A 44 -12.61 -5.74 -18.50
C ALA A 44 -12.41 -6.71 -17.34
N ALA A 45 -12.49 -6.23 -16.09
CA ALA A 45 -12.38 -7.05 -14.88
C ALA A 45 -13.47 -8.12 -14.83
N ALA A 46 -14.72 -7.79 -15.20
CA ALA A 46 -15.80 -8.76 -15.29
C ALA A 46 -15.53 -9.86 -16.33
N ARG A 47 -14.99 -9.51 -17.50
CA ARG A 47 -14.60 -10.50 -18.53
C ARG A 47 -13.40 -11.35 -18.10
N ALA A 48 -12.46 -10.75 -17.38
CA ALA A 48 -11.25 -11.41 -16.91
C ALA A 48 -11.45 -12.26 -15.64
N LEU A 49 -12.67 -12.27 -15.07
CA LEU A 49 -12.98 -12.98 -13.84
C LEU A 49 -12.93 -14.51 -14.05
N ALA A 50 -11.74 -15.08 -13.90
CA ALA A 50 -11.52 -16.50 -13.79
C ALA A 50 -11.52 -16.91 -12.31
N PRO A 51 -12.25 -17.98 -11.92
CA PRO A 51 -12.21 -18.48 -10.55
C PRO A 51 -10.76 -18.75 -10.11
N ARG A 52 -10.39 -18.26 -8.93
CA ARG A 52 -9.12 -18.52 -8.24
C ARG A 52 -7.85 -17.94 -8.89
N LYS A 53 -7.96 -17.07 -9.90
CA LYS A 53 -6.80 -16.32 -10.43
C LYS A 53 -6.78 -14.87 -9.94
N ALA A 54 -5.58 -14.37 -9.68
CA ALA A 54 -5.34 -12.96 -9.39
C ALA A 54 -5.52 -12.12 -10.67
N HIS A 55 -5.92 -10.84 -10.52
CA HIS A 55 -6.00 -9.89 -11.63
C HIS A 55 -4.59 -9.35 -11.93
N ALA A 56 -3.81 -10.04 -12.76
CA ALA A 56 -2.37 -9.81 -12.93
C ALA A 56 -1.97 -8.33 -13.16
N GLU A 57 -2.67 -7.61 -14.05
CA GLU A 57 -2.39 -6.19 -14.33
C GLU A 57 -2.62 -5.29 -13.11
N LEU A 58 -3.65 -5.58 -12.31
CA LEU A 58 -3.99 -4.81 -11.13
C LEU A 58 -3.00 -5.08 -10.00
N VAL A 59 -2.53 -6.32 -9.88
CA VAL A 59 -1.45 -6.70 -8.94
C VAL A 59 -0.15 -5.97 -9.29
N ALA A 60 0.28 -6.03 -10.55
CA ALA A 60 1.49 -5.33 -11.00
C ALA A 60 1.39 -3.81 -10.80
N THR A 61 0.21 -3.24 -11.01
CA THR A 61 -0.05 -1.82 -10.72
C THR A 61 0.07 -1.56 -9.21
N GLY A 62 -0.54 -2.40 -8.37
CA GLY A 62 -0.44 -2.29 -6.91
C GLY A 62 0.99 -2.35 -6.38
N GLU A 63 1.81 -3.26 -6.91
CA GLU A 63 3.23 -3.37 -6.57
C GLU A 63 4.02 -2.10 -6.94
N ALA A 64 3.78 -1.54 -8.13
CA ALA A 64 4.41 -0.30 -8.57
C ALA A 64 4.00 0.89 -7.68
N VAL A 65 2.72 1.00 -7.31
CA VAL A 65 2.23 2.06 -6.40
C VAL A 65 2.83 1.89 -5.01
N HIS A 66 2.88 0.66 -4.48
CA HIS A 66 3.47 0.37 -3.17
C HIS A 66 4.93 0.83 -3.11
N ALA A 67 5.73 0.51 -4.13
CA ALA A 67 7.14 0.91 -4.19
C ALA A 67 7.30 2.44 -4.12
N LEU A 68 6.50 3.18 -4.90
CA LEU A 68 6.55 4.64 -4.89
C LEU A 68 6.12 5.24 -3.54
N LEU A 69 5.11 4.69 -2.88
CA LEU A 69 4.67 5.16 -1.56
C LEU A 69 5.75 4.94 -0.49
N VAL A 70 6.40 3.78 -0.50
CA VAL A 70 7.50 3.46 0.44
C VAL A 70 8.67 4.43 0.25
N ASP A 71 9.06 4.68 -1.01
CA ASP A 71 10.07 5.70 -1.35
C ASP A 71 9.65 7.09 -0.84
N GLY A 72 8.39 7.48 -1.07
CA GLY A 72 7.82 8.71 -0.55
C GLY A 72 7.97 8.83 0.96
N VAL A 73 7.51 7.83 1.71
CA VAL A 73 7.63 7.83 3.19
C VAL A 73 9.08 8.00 3.65
N ALA A 74 10.05 7.42 2.94
CA ALA A 74 11.48 7.60 3.23
C ALA A 74 11.96 9.02 2.91
N ASP A 75 11.61 9.56 1.75
CA ASP A 75 11.97 10.91 1.32
C ASP A 75 11.45 11.97 2.30
N PHE A 76 10.16 11.95 2.64
CA PHE A 76 9.57 12.90 3.60
C PHE A 76 10.22 12.79 4.99
N ARG A 77 10.58 11.58 5.43
CA ARG A 77 11.30 11.38 6.70
C ARG A 77 12.68 12.00 6.68
N ALA A 78 13.42 11.87 5.58
CA ALA A 78 14.74 12.45 5.44
C ALA A 78 14.69 13.99 5.43
N LEU A 79 13.69 14.56 4.73
CA LEU A 79 13.49 16.00 4.67
C LEU A 79 13.07 16.59 6.03
N GLU A 80 12.13 15.93 6.71
CA GLU A 80 11.73 16.25 8.10
C GLU A 80 12.94 16.23 9.04
N PHE A 81 13.75 15.18 8.95
CA PHE A 81 14.91 15.00 9.81
C PHE A 81 15.97 16.09 9.59
N TRP A 82 16.26 16.43 8.32
CA TRP A 82 17.18 17.52 8.02
C TRP A 82 16.76 18.83 8.68
N ILE A 83 15.53 19.30 8.46
CA ILE A 83 15.06 20.58 9.01
C ILE A 83 15.04 20.51 10.54
N SER A 84 14.67 19.37 11.12
CA SER A 84 14.71 19.17 12.58
C SER A 84 16.11 19.33 13.17
N THR A 85 17.16 18.92 12.45
CA THR A 85 18.55 19.13 12.90
C THR A 85 19.02 20.59 12.84
N ARG A 86 18.25 21.47 12.19
CA ARG A 86 18.52 22.91 12.08
C ARG A 86 17.77 23.75 13.13
N VAL A 87 16.97 23.11 13.98
CA VAL A 87 16.28 23.80 15.09
C VAL A 87 17.32 24.21 16.14
N PRO A 88 17.43 25.51 16.47
CA PRO A 88 18.45 26.01 17.38
C PRO A 88 18.04 25.79 18.85
N PRO A 89 18.96 26.00 19.82
CA PRO A 89 18.62 25.99 21.24
C PRO A 89 17.50 26.98 21.55
N VAL A 90 16.62 26.62 22.48
CA VAL A 90 15.53 27.48 22.96
C VAL A 90 16.10 28.79 23.50
N SER A 91 15.42 29.90 23.19
CA SER A 91 15.78 31.25 23.62
C SER A 91 14.52 32.07 23.83
N ASP A 92 14.58 33.11 24.67
CA ASP A 92 13.43 33.97 24.99
C ASP A 92 13.03 34.91 23.84
N GLY A 93 13.89 35.09 22.82
CA GLY A 93 13.64 35.99 21.69
C GLY A 93 14.14 35.45 20.35
N ASN A 94 13.74 36.13 19.27
CA ASN A 94 14.08 35.77 17.88
C ASN A 94 13.64 34.33 17.50
N ASN A 95 12.38 34.00 17.79
CA ASN A 95 11.81 32.66 17.57
C ASN A 95 10.96 32.52 16.30
N PHE A 96 10.69 33.61 15.55
CA PHE A 96 9.86 33.56 14.34
C PHE A 96 10.34 32.51 13.32
N GLY A 97 11.65 32.48 13.01
CA GLY A 97 12.15 31.46 12.08
C GLY A 97 12.07 30.03 12.63
N VAL A 98 12.12 29.86 13.96
CA VAL A 98 11.92 28.56 14.61
C VAL A 98 10.45 28.12 14.52
N GLU A 99 9.50 29.05 14.64
CA GLU A 99 8.08 28.79 14.40
C GLU A 99 7.81 28.38 12.95
N VAL A 100 8.46 29.04 11.98
CA VAL A 100 8.39 28.65 10.57
C VAL A 100 8.96 27.25 10.36
N GLN A 101 10.11 26.92 10.96
CA GLN A 101 10.67 25.55 10.91
C GLN A 101 9.67 24.53 11.45
N ASN A 102 9.10 24.78 12.63
CA ASN A 102 8.14 23.87 13.26
C ASN A 102 6.89 23.67 12.40
N TYR A 103 6.37 24.74 11.79
CA TYR A 103 5.25 24.63 10.85
C TYR A 103 5.61 23.75 9.65
N VAL A 104 6.76 23.97 9.02
CA VAL A 104 7.21 23.16 7.88
C VAL A 104 7.39 21.69 8.29
N ILE A 105 8.04 21.42 9.42
CA ILE A 105 8.25 20.07 9.96
C ILE A 105 6.91 19.34 10.16
N GLU A 106 5.94 20.00 10.79
CA GLU A 106 4.62 19.38 11.05
C GLU A 106 3.85 19.10 9.74
N GLN A 107 3.95 19.97 8.72
CA GLN A 107 3.36 19.68 7.40
C GLN A 107 4.03 18.49 6.71
N LEU A 108 5.37 18.42 6.71
CA LEU A 108 6.12 17.29 6.13
C LEU A 108 5.77 15.97 6.83
N LYS A 109 5.66 16.01 8.16
CA LYS A 109 5.23 14.87 8.98
C LYS A 109 3.79 14.46 8.65
N ALA A 110 2.88 15.40 8.45
CA ALA A 110 1.51 15.11 8.05
C ALA A 110 1.45 14.37 6.69
N TYR A 111 2.23 14.83 5.71
CA TYR A 111 2.35 14.12 4.43
C TYR A 111 2.94 12.72 4.61
N ARG A 112 4.03 12.57 5.37
CA ARG A 112 4.63 11.26 5.65
C ARG A 112 3.65 10.29 6.31
N VAL A 113 2.88 10.75 7.30
CA VAL A 113 1.89 9.93 8.01
C VAL A 113 0.76 9.52 7.06
N SER A 114 0.28 10.43 6.21
CA SER A 114 -0.72 10.11 5.19
C SER A 114 -0.22 9.02 4.24
N LEU A 115 0.99 9.16 3.68
CA LEU A 115 1.57 8.17 2.76
C LEU A 115 1.83 6.81 3.44
N ALA A 116 2.25 6.82 4.71
CA ALA A 116 2.40 5.58 5.48
C ALA A 116 1.07 4.85 5.67
N ALA A 117 -0.01 5.58 5.99
CA ALA A 117 -1.35 5.00 6.10
C ALA A 117 -1.85 4.43 4.77
N LEU A 118 -1.55 5.08 3.64
CA LEU A 118 -1.87 4.55 2.30
C LEU A 118 -1.09 3.26 1.99
N THR A 119 0.17 3.18 2.42
CA THR A 119 0.98 1.96 2.27
C THR A 119 0.36 0.79 3.02
N GLU A 120 -0.06 0.99 4.28
CA GLU A 120 -0.72 -0.04 5.09
C GLU A 120 -2.07 -0.48 4.49
N ALA A 121 -2.83 0.45 3.91
CA ALA A 121 -4.13 0.14 3.30
C ALA A 121 -4.03 -0.87 2.14
N LEU A 122 -2.89 -0.93 1.44
CA LEU A 122 -2.66 -1.86 0.33
C LEU A 122 -2.67 -3.33 0.74
N ALA A 123 -2.34 -3.64 2.00
CA ALA A 123 -2.32 -5.02 2.50
C ALA A 123 -3.71 -5.68 2.54
N THR A 124 -4.79 -4.89 2.47
CA THR A 124 -6.17 -5.37 2.65
C THR A 124 -6.82 -5.94 1.39
N TYR A 125 -6.32 -5.61 0.20
CA TYR A 125 -6.97 -5.98 -1.06
C TYR A 125 -6.95 -7.51 -1.27
N HIS A 126 -5.78 -8.13 -1.15
CA HIS A 126 -5.63 -9.56 -1.41
C HIS A 126 -6.44 -10.42 -0.45
N SER A 127 -6.49 -10.07 0.84
CA SER A 127 -7.29 -10.80 1.84
C SER A 127 -8.79 -10.66 1.57
N SER A 128 -9.26 -9.45 1.28
CA SER A 128 -10.67 -9.18 0.95
C SER A 128 -11.11 -9.93 -0.32
N ARG A 129 -10.26 -9.90 -1.34
CA ARG A 129 -10.52 -10.59 -2.61
C ARG A 129 -10.48 -12.11 -2.47
N ALA A 130 -9.53 -12.66 -1.71
CA ALA A 130 -9.45 -14.09 -1.43
C ALA A 130 -10.71 -14.59 -0.73
N ALA A 131 -11.18 -13.88 0.30
CA ALA A 131 -12.41 -14.22 1.01
C ALA A 131 -13.67 -14.16 0.11
N ALA A 132 -13.70 -13.23 -0.85
CA ALA A 132 -14.78 -13.17 -1.84
C ALA A 132 -14.71 -14.35 -2.83
N LEU A 133 -13.51 -14.74 -3.27
CA LEU A 133 -13.29 -15.88 -4.15
C LEU A 133 -13.60 -17.23 -3.50
N GLU A 134 -13.37 -17.40 -2.20
CA GLU A 134 -13.75 -18.63 -1.46
C GLU A 134 -15.25 -18.87 -1.46
N LYS A 135 -16.04 -17.78 -1.53
CA LYS A 135 -17.50 -17.84 -1.61
C LYS A 135 -18.01 -18.13 -3.03
N LEU A 136 -17.16 -17.92 -4.04
CA LEU A 136 -17.44 -18.23 -5.45
C LEU A 136 -17.23 -19.72 -5.70
N GLY A 137 -18.26 -20.44 -6.14
CA GLY A 137 -18.19 -21.87 -6.45
C GLY A 137 -18.13 -22.77 -5.22
N GLY A 138 -18.84 -22.41 -4.14
CA GLY A 138 -18.81 -23.11 -2.86
C GLY A 138 -18.75 -24.64 -2.99
N ALA A 139 -17.71 -25.24 -2.43
CA ALA A 139 -17.66 -26.66 -2.21
C ALA A 139 -18.74 -27.04 -1.19
N ALA A 140 -19.86 -27.58 -1.66
CA ALA A 140 -20.61 -28.55 -0.89
C ALA A 140 -20.10 -29.93 -1.30
N THR A 141 -18.97 -30.35 -0.74
CA THR A 141 -18.67 -31.78 -0.66
C THR A 141 -19.52 -32.32 0.49
N THR A 142 -20.82 -32.49 0.27
CA THR A 142 -21.64 -33.31 1.17
C THR A 142 -21.35 -34.76 0.81
N ILE A 143 -20.56 -35.44 1.64
CA ILE A 143 -20.47 -36.89 1.61
C ILE A 143 -21.75 -37.38 2.30
N GLU A 144 -22.81 -37.61 1.53
CA GLU A 144 -23.94 -38.39 2.03
C GLU A 144 -23.52 -39.86 2.08
N THR A 145 -23.22 -40.35 3.27
CA THR A 145 -23.15 -41.79 3.53
C THR A 145 -24.58 -42.30 3.65
N SER A 146 -25.19 -42.68 2.53
CA SER A 146 -26.43 -43.45 2.59
C SER A 146 -26.09 -44.86 3.09
N ALA A 147 -26.25 -45.09 4.40
CA ALA A 147 -26.30 -46.45 4.91
C ALA A 147 -27.58 -47.09 4.36
N VAL A 148 -27.44 -48.01 3.40
CA VAL A 148 -28.54 -48.88 2.99
C VAL A 148 -28.73 -49.89 4.12
N GLU A 149 -29.64 -49.59 5.03
CA GLU A 149 -30.09 -50.54 6.03
C GLU A 149 -31.04 -51.52 5.32
N SER A 150 -30.50 -52.66 4.90
CA SER A 150 -31.31 -53.82 4.52
C SER A 150 -31.45 -54.73 5.73
N THR A 151 -32.64 -54.71 6.31
CA THR A 151 -33.22 -55.80 7.10
C THR A 151 -33.11 -57.13 6.34
N GLU A 152 -32.43 -58.14 6.91
CA GLU A 152 -33.03 -59.44 7.26
C GLU A 152 -32.02 -60.49 7.78
N SER A 153 -32.44 -61.14 8.87
CA SER A 153 -32.37 -62.58 9.15
C SER A 153 -31.02 -63.30 9.38
N LYS A 154 -30.84 -63.69 10.65
CA LYS A 154 -29.81 -64.56 11.22
C LYS A 154 -30.09 -66.04 10.94
N VAL A 155 -29.15 -66.78 10.32
CA VAL A 155 -28.94 -68.24 10.51
C VAL A 155 -27.43 -68.56 10.40
N GLU A 156 -27.02 -69.57 11.16
CA GLU A 156 -25.69 -69.96 11.65
C GLU A 156 -24.74 -70.73 10.70
N GLU A 157 -23.46 -70.75 11.12
CA GLU A 157 -22.36 -71.72 10.91
C GLU A 157 -21.71 -71.95 9.53
N GLY A 158 -20.37 -71.79 9.48
CA GLY A 158 -19.53 -72.43 8.45
C GLY A 158 -18.20 -71.75 8.09
N LYS A 159 -17.11 -72.24 8.68
CA LYS A 159 -15.67 -72.11 8.36
C LYS A 159 -15.29 -71.87 6.87
N GLY A 160 -14.53 -70.82 6.58
CA GLY A 160 -13.82 -70.64 5.30
C GLY A 160 -13.13 -69.27 5.14
N LYS A 161 -11.82 -69.27 4.88
CA LYS A 161 -10.98 -68.08 4.68
C LYS A 161 -10.93 -67.76 3.18
N GLU A 162 -11.54 -66.66 2.74
CA GLU A 162 -11.31 -66.08 1.41
C GLU A 162 -11.41 -64.54 1.46
N SER A 163 -10.36 -63.89 0.97
CA SER A 163 -10.30 -62.45 0.76
C SER A 163 -11.16 -62.06 -0.44
N LYS A 164 -12.32 -61.46 -0.20
CA LYS A 164 -13.18 -60.89 -1.25
C LYS A 164 -13.16 -59.38 -1.12
N GLY A 165 -12.49 -58.73 -2.08
CA GLY A 165 -12.37 -57.29 -2.16
C GLY A 165 -13.74 -56.62 -2.22
N SER A 166 -14.04 -55.81 -1.21
CA SER A 166 -15.12 -54.82 -1.28
C SER A 166 -14.71 -53.76 -2.29
N LYS A 167 -15.23 -53.86 -3.52
CA LYS A 167 -15.20 -52.76 -4.47
C LYS A 167 -16.27 -51.77 -4.01
N LEU A 168 -15.84 -50.80 -3.22
CA LEU A 168 -16.65 -49.65 -2.84
C LEU A 168 -16.81 -48.78 -4.10
N ASP A 169 -17.92 -48.96 -4.81
CA ASP A 169 -18.28 -48.07 -5.92
C ASP A 169 -18.73 -46.72 -5.32
N LYS A 170 -17.76 -45.82 -5.14
CA LYS A 170 -17.99 -44.47 -4.63
C LYS A 170 -18.52 -43.60 -5.76
N THR A 171 -19.83 -43.62 -5.98
CA THR A 171 -20.48 -42.70 -6.92
C THR A 171 -20.45 -41.29 -6.32
N THR A 172 -19.48 -40.48 -6.76
CA THR A 172 -19.36 -39.08 -6.37
C THR A 172 -20.33 -38.26 -7.22
N LYS A 173 -21.46 -37.84 -6.65
CA LYS A 173 -22.38 -36.91 -7.31
C LYS A 173 -21.92 -35.48 -7.00
N THR A 174 -21.20 -34.87 -7.94
CA THR A 174 -20.78 -33.46 -7.83
C THR A 174 -21.93 -32.57 -8.27
N THR A 175 -22.60 -31.90 -7.34
CA THR A 175 -23.52 -30.80 -7.64
C THR A 175 -22.72 -29.50 -7.71
N THR A 176 -22.43 -29.04 -8.92
CA THR A 176 -21.90 -27.69 -9.16
C THR A 176 -22.98 -26.69 -8.78
N LYS A 177 -22.79 -25.97 -7.67
CA LYS A 177 -23.62 -24.81 -7.33
C LYS A 177 -23.22 -23.69 -8.30
N GLU A 178 -24.16 -23.22 -9.12
CA GLU A 178 -23.93 -22.09 -10.00
C GLU A 178 -23.62 -20.84 -9.15
N ASP A 179 -22.64 -20.06 -9.61
CA ASP A 179 -22.23 -18.83 -8.94
C ASP A 179 -23.37 -17.81 -9.01
N SER A 180 -23.66 -17.14 -7.89
CA SER A 180 -24.59 -16.02 -7.92
C SER A 180 -23.96 -14.82 -8.64
N ASP A 181 -24.76 -14.14 -9.47
CA ASP A 181 -24.36 -12.90 -10.15
C ASP A 181 -23.84 -11.85 -9.15
N ASP A 182 -24.42 -11.77 -7.95
CA ASP A 182 -23.98 -10.86 -6.89
C ASP A 182 -22.57 -11.19 -6.37
N GLN A 183 -22.19 -12.47 -6.31
CA GLN A 183 -20.85 -12.87 -5.87
C GLN A 183 -19.79 -12.47 -6.91
N ARG A 184 -20.12 -12.65 -8.19
CA ARG A 184 -19.27 -12.21 -9.30
C ARG A 184 -19.14 -10.69 -9.32
N ALA A 185 -20.26 -9.98 -9.19
CA ALA A 185 -20.28 -8.52 -9.12
C ALA A 185 -19.47 -7.99 -7.93
N HIS A 186 -19.56 -8.63 -6.75
CA HIS A 186 -18.81 -8.22 -5.57
C HIS A 186 -17.29 -8.30 -5.78
N ILE A 187 -16.79 -9.36 -6.42
CA ILE A 187 -15.34 -9.49 -6.74
C ILE A 187 -14.91 -8.40 -7.72
N VAL A 188 -15.72 -8.14 -8.76
CA VAL A 188 -15.43 -7.07 -9.73
C VAL A 188 -15.41 -5.71 -9.03
N GLU A 189 -16.34 -5.43 -8.11
CA GLU A 189 -16.32 -4.17 -7.35
C GLU A 189 -15.15 -4.06 -6.36
N LEU A 190 -14.62 -5.18 -5.85
CA LEU A 190 -13.35 -5.18 -5.11
C LEU A 190 -12.18 -4.75 -6.01
N ASP A 191 -12.11 -5.29 -7.23
CA ASP A 191 -11.08 -4.95 -8.21
C ASP A 191 -11.20 -3.48 -8.64
N VAL A 192 -12.41 -3.00 -8.92
CA VAL A 192 -12.69 -1.59 -9.28
C VAL A 192 -12.34 -0.64 -8.14
N ARG A 193 -12.75 -0.95 -6.91
CA ARG A 193 -12.42 -0.12 -5.74
C ARG A 193 -10.92 -0.03 -5.54
N HIS A 194 -10.21 -1.14 -5.69
CA HIS A 194 -8.76 -1.16 -5.55
C HIS A 194 -8.08 -0.34 -6.66
N TYR A 195 -8.50 -0.48 -7.92
CA TYR A 195 -7.99 0.32 -9.03
C TYR A 195 -8.14 1.84 -8.78
N VAL A 196 -9.33 2.30 -8.37
CA VAL A 196 -9.56 3.72 -8.05
C VAL A 196 -8.76 4.16 -6.81
N ALA A 197 -8.61 3.29 -5.81
CA ALA A 197 -7.80 3.59 -4.64
C ALA A 197 -6.32 3.77 -5.00
N LEU A 198 -5.77 2.90 -5.85
CA LEU A 198 -4.40 3.00 -6.35
C LEU A 198 -4.17 4.31 -7.10
N GLU A 199 -5.11 4.71 -7.95
CA GLU A 199 -5.06 5.99 -8.67
C GLU A 199 -5.01 7.18 -7.70
N GLY A 200 -5.87 7.17 -6.68
CA GLY A 200 -5.90 8.20 -5.64
C GLY A 200 -4.60 8.26 -4.83
N MET A 201 -4.02 7.11 -4.50
CA MET A 201 -2.75 7.02 -3.76
C MET A 201 -1.59 7.66 -4.53
N VAL A 202 -1.46 7.38 -5.83
CA VAL A 202 -0.39 7.98 -6.65
C VAL A 202 -0.59 9.49 -6.82
N ARG A 203 -1.84 9.95 -6.95
CA ARG A 203 -2.14 11.39 -6.97
C ARG A 203 -1.76 12.09 -5.67
N GLU A 204 -2.09 11.50 -4.52
CA GLU A 204 -1.72 12.09 -3.23
C GLU A 204 -0.19 12.15 -3.06
N LEU A 205 0.53 11.12 -3.53
CA LEU A 205 1.99 11.11 -3.53
C LEU A 205 2.57 12.25 -4.40
N SER A 206 2.15 12.33 -5.66
CA SER A 206 2.58 13.38 -6.60
C SER A 206 2.32 14.77 -6.02
N GLN A 207 1.10 15.02 -5.54
CA GLN A 207 0.71 16.29 -4.95
C GLN A 207 1.50 16.60 -3.68
N SER A 208 1.77 15.60 -2.84
CA SER A 208 2.57 15.78 -1.62
C SER A 208 3.99 16.22 -1.94
N TYR A 209 4.62 15.66 -2.98
CA TYR A 209 5.95 16.11 -3.42
C TYR A 209 5.93 17.58 -3.87
N VAL A 210 4.96 17.97 -4.70
CA VAL A 210 4.81 19.36 -5.17
C VAL A 210 4.54 20.32 -4.00
N LYS A 211 3.61 19.96 -3.10
CA LYS A 211 3.28 20.74 -1.90
C LYS A 211 4.51 20.95 -1.02
N ALA A 212 5.26 19.89 -0.73
CA ALA A 212 6.45 19.95 0.12
C ALA A 212 7.60 20.72 -0.50
N HIS A 213 7.90 20.48 -1.78
CA HIS A 213 8.93 21.23 -2.49
C HIS A 213 8.63 22.73 -2.46
N ALA A 214 7.40 23.12 -2.82
CA ALA A 214 6.98 24.52 -2.79
C ALA A 214 7.01 25.12 -1.37
N LEU A 215 6.58 24.36 -0.36
CA LEU A 215 6.59 24.79 1.04
C LEU A 215 8.01 25.05 1.54
N VAL A 216 8.94 24.13 1.30
CA VAL A 216 10.33 24.26 1.76
C VAL A 216 11.06 25.35 0.99
N GLU A 217 10.94 25.41 -0.34
CA GLU A 217 11.63 26.45 -1.13
C GLU A 217 11.18 27.87 -0.77
N LYS A 218 9.87 28.09 -0.56
CA LYS A 218 9.35 29.40 -0.13
C LYS A 218 9.85 29.82 1.26
N ASN A 219 10.25 28.87 2.09
CA ASN A 219 10.69 29.09 3.47
C ASN A 219 12.15 28.69 3.69
N ARG A 220 12.94 28.50 2.62
CA ARG A 220 14.27 27.86 2.66
C ARG A 220 15.22 28.57 3.60
N GLU A 221 15.26 29.89 3.56
CA GLU A 221 16.14 30.69 4.42
C GLU A 221 15.86 30.42 5.91
N LYS A 222 14.59 30.33 6.32
CA LYS A 222 14.24 30.05 7.72
C LYS A 222 14.41 28.57 8.08
N CYS A 223 14.25 27.67 7.11
CA CYS A 223 14.56 26.26 7.30
C CYS A 223 16.06 26.04 7.58
N GLU A 224 16.94 26.74 6.88
CA GLU A 224 18.39 26.60 7.03
C GLU A 224 18.97 27.47 8.16
N PHE A 225 18.46 28.70 8.31
CA PHE A 225 18.98 29.75 9.21
C PHE A 225 17.83 30.48 9.92
N PRO A 226 17.17 29.85 10.91
CA PRO A 226 15.97 30.39 11.56
C PRO A 226 16.20 31.71 12.31
N ARG A 227 17.45 31.98 12.72
CA ARG A 227 17.86 33.25 13.38
C ARG A 227 18.67 34.17 12.48
N GLY A 228 18.68 33.91 11.16
CA GLY A 228 19.55 34.56 10.19
C GLY A 228 20.91 33.87 10.08
N ALA A 229 21.61 34.11 8.97
CA ALA A 229 22.99 33.67 8.83
C ALA A 229 23.87 34.52 9.77
N GLU A 230 24.79 33.88 10.50
CA GLU A 230 25.88 34.61 11.14
C GLU A 230 26.71 35.27 10.02
N THR A 231 26.45 36.55 9.76
CA THR A 231 27.46 37.38 9.10
C THR A 231 28.61 37.46 10.10
N GLY A 232 29.71 36.76 9.81
CA GLY A 232 30.86 36.63 10.68
C GLY A 232 31.38 37.97 11.19
N GLY A 233 30.93 38.36 12.38
CA GLY A 233 31.40 39.50 13.16
C GLY A 233 32.44 39.09 14.20
N GLY A 234 33.27 38.09 13.87
CA GLY A 234 34.32 37.56 14.74
C GLY A 234 35.71 37.82 14.18
N ARG A 235 36.00 39.02 13.65
CA ARG A 235 37.39 39.45 13.51
C ARG A 235 37.90 39.83 14.89
N MET A 236 38.69 38.92 15.47
CA MET A 236 39.58 39.17 16.60
C MET A 236 40.28 40.52 16.39
N ASN A 237 39.90 41.50 17.20
CA ASN A 237 40.67 42.74 17.32
C ASN A 237 41.90 42.41 18.18
N SER A 238 42.93 41.85 17.55
CA SER A 238 44.29 41.90 18.10
C SER A 238 44.90 43.21 17.61
N MET A 239 44.71 44.25 18.41
CA MET A 239 45.54 45.45 18.37
C MET A 239 46.27 45.53 19.72
N TYR A 240 47.58 45.32 19.63
CA TYR A 240 48.65 45.61 20.60
C TYR A 240 48.59 44.92 21.96
#